data_AF-A0A536Z551-F1
#
_entry.id   AF-A0A536Z551-F1
#
_cell.length_a   1.000
_cell.length_b   1.000
_cell.length_c   1.000
_cell.angle_alpha   90.00
_cell.angle_beta   90.00
_cell.angle_gamma   90.00
#
_symmetry.space_group_name_H-M   'P 1'
#
loop_
_entity.id
_entity.type
_entity.pdbx_description
1 polymer ?
#
loop_
_entity_poly.entity_id
_entity_poly.type
_entity_poly.pdbx_seq_one_letter_code
_entity_poly.pdbx_strand_id
1 'polypeptide(L)' 'VYGSTFFMLTGFHGFHVTIGAIMLSVMLARSIRGHFDAEHHFAFEAAAWYWHFVDVVWLLLFVLVYWL' A
#
# COMPACT_ATOMS: atom_id res chain seq x y z
N VAL A 1 -26.89 2.02 -5.59
CA VAL A 1 -25.84 1.17 -6.20
C VAL A 1 -24.52 1.91 -6.32
N TYR A 2 -24.46 3.06 -7.01
CA TYR A 2 -23.19 3.81 -7.18
C TYR A 2 -22.48 4.16 -5.87
N GLY A 3 -23.15 4.86 -4.94
CA GLY A 3 -22.54 5.29 -3.68
C GLY A 3 -22.03 4.12 -2.82
N SER A 4 -22.80 3.04 -2.71
CA SER A 4 -22.38 1.84 -1.97
C SER A 4 -21.15 1.17 -2.59
N THR A 5 -21.08 1.06 -3.92
CA THR A 5 -19.92 0.50 -4.62
C THR A 5 -18.71 1.41 -4.50
N PHE A 6 -18.90 2.73 -4.62
CA PHE A 6 -17.86 3.73 -4.46
C PHE A 6 -17.18 3.64 -3.09
N PHE A 7 -17.96 3.68 -2.00
CA PHE A 7 -17.40 3.61 -0.64
C PHE A 7 -16.81 2.25 -0.31
N MET A 8 -17.35 1.17 -0.86
CA MET A 8 -16.77 -0.16 -0.70
C MET A 8 -15.38 -0.24 -1.35
N LEU A 9 -15.25 0.17 -2.62
CA LEU A 9 -13.98 0.11 -3.35
C LEU A 9 -12.92 1.04 -2.77
N THR A 10 -13.28 2.32 -2.56
CA THR A 10 -12.35 3.33 -2.01
C THR A 10 -12.02 3.07 -0.55
N GLY A 11 -12.97 2.62 0.26
CA GLY A 11 -12.76 2.26 1.67
C GLY A 11 -11.88 1.03 1.83
N PHE A 12 -12.10 -0.03 1.03
CA PHE A 12 -11.25 -1.22 1.04
C PHE A 12 -9.83 -0.92 0.57
N HIS A 13 -9.69 -0.05 -0.44
CA HIS A 13 -8.40 0.44 -0.86
C HIS A 13 -7.70 1.25 0.25
N GLY A 14 -8.40 2.18 0.91
CA GLY A 14 -7.86 2.94 2.05
C GLY A 14 -7.41 2.05 3.22
N PHE A 15 -8.10 0.93 3.44
CA PHE A 15 -7.64 -0.09 4.39
C PHE A 15 -6.29 -0.70 3.97
N HIS A 16 -6.08 -1.03 2.70
CA HIS A 16 -4.80 -1.54 2.19
C HIS A 16 -3.69 -0.49 2.30
N VAL A 17 -3.98 0.78 1.99
CA VAL A 17 -3.04 1.90 2.20
C VAL A 17 -2.61 1.97 3.67
N THR A 18 -3.55 1.84 4.61
CA THR A 18 -3.26 1.87 6.04
C THR A 18 -2.34 0.71 6.45
N ILE A 19 -2.60 -0.51 5.97
CA ILE A 19 -1.72 -1.66 6.20
C ILE A 19 -0.33 -1.41 5.62
N GLY A 20 -0.25 -0.94 4.37
CA GLY A 20 1.01 -0.61 3.72
C GLY A 20 1.83 0.41 4.51
N ALA A 21 1.16 1.42 5.08
CA ALA A 21 1.82 2.47 5.84
C ALA A 21 2.38 1.93 7.17
N ILE A 22 1.63 1.02 7.82
CA ILE A 22 2.11 0.29 9.00
C ILE A 22 3.32 -0.58 8.63
N MET A 23 3.25 -1.34 7.54
CA MET A 23 4.36 -2.17 7.07
C MET A 23 5.63 -1.34 6.83
N LEU A 24 5.52 -0.23 6.09
CA LEU A 24 6.64 0.68 5.84
C LEU A 24 7.16 1.34 7.12
N SER A 25 6.29 1.72 8.06
CA SER A 25 6.71 2.25 9.35
C SER A 25 7.52 1.24 10.16
N VAL A 26 7.11 -0.04 10.15
CA VAL A 26 7.87 -1.14 10.77
C VAL A 26 9.20 -1.35 10.04
N MET A 27 9.22 -1.30 8.70
CA MET A 27 10.46 -1.42 7.93
C MET A 27 11.43 -0.27 8.23
N LEU A 28 10.93 0.96 8.33
CA LEU A 28 11.73 2.13 8.72
C LEU A 28 12.36 1.92 10.11
N ALA A 29 11.55 1.53 11.10
CA ALA A 29 12.05 1.26 12.45
C ALA A 29 13.12 0.15 12.47
N ARG A 30 12.94 -0.92 11.68
CA ARG A 30 13.92 -2.01 11.55
C ARG A 30 15.20 -1.56 10.82
N SER A 31 15.07 -0.72 9.80
CA SER A 31 16.20 -0.16 9.05
C SER A 31 17.08 0.72 9.94
N ILE A 32 16.46 1.61 10.74
CA ILE A 32 17.19 2.45 11.72
C ILE A 32 17.93 1.59 12.76
N ARG A 33 17.36 0.44 13.14
CA ARG A 33 18.00 -0.52 14.07
C ARG A 33 19.06 -1.42 13.41
N GLY A 34 19.34 -1.25 12.11
CA GLY A 34 20.36 -2.02 11.39
C GLY A 34 19.97 -3.49 11.15
N HIS A 35 18.68 -3.83 11.12
CA HIS A 35 18.23 -5.21 10.89
C HIS A 35 18.32 -5.68 9.43
N PHE A 36 18.84 -4.84 8.53
CA PHE A 36 18.94 -5.11 7.10
C PHE A 36 20.36 -4.82 6.63
N ASP A 37 20.85 -5.67 5.73
CA ASP A 37 22.04 -5.42 4.93
C ASP A 37 21.66 -5.38 3.45
N ALA A 38 22.62 -5.05 2.57
CA ALA A 38 22.38 -4.87 1.13
C ALA A 38 22.04 -6.18 0.38
N GLU A 39 22.21 -7.34 0.99
CA GLU A 39 21.90 -8.64 0.40
C GLU A 39 20.69 -9.31 1.09
N HIS A 40 20.39 -8.93 2.33
CA HIS A 40 19.36 -9.53 3.20
C HIS A 40 18.35 -8.48 3.67
N HIS A 41 17.52 -8.02 2.73
CA HIS A 41 16.46 -7.05 2.97
C HIS A 41 15.10 -7.44 2.36
N PHE A 42 14.85 -8.74 2.19
CA PHE A 42 13.61 -9.25 1.59
C PHE A 42 12.33 -8.71 2.23
N ALA A 43 12.29 -8.52 3.56
CA ALA A 43 11.12 -7.96 4.23
C ALA A 43 10.80 -6.53 3.76
N PHE A 44 11.84 -5.73 3.47
CA PHE A 44 11.68 -4.41 2.89
C PHE A 44 11.20 -4.49 1.43
N GLU A 45 11.79 -5.39 0.63
CA GLU A 45 11.34 -5.63 -0.76
C GLU A 45 9.87 -6.03 -0.84
N ALA A 46 9.44 -6.96 0.02
CA ALA A 46 8.04 -7.39 0.08
C ALA A 46 7.09 -6.24 0.46
N ALA A 47 7.51 -5.37 1.40
CA ALA A 47 6.73 -4.18 1.75
C ALA A 47 6.69 -3.17 0.59
N ALA A 48 7.78 -3.01 -0.16
CA ALA A 48 7.82 -2.15 -1.35
C ALA A 48 6.91 -2.69 -2.46
N TRP A 49 6.91 -4.00 -2.72
CA TRP A 49 5.99 -4.63 -3.66
C TRP A 49 4.53 -4.43 -3.26
N TYR A 50 4.21 -4.60 -1.97
CA TYR A 50 2.86 -4.32 -1.46
C TYR A 50 2.48 -2.85 -1.68
N TRP A 51 3.39 -1.91 -1.43
CA TRP A 51 3.13 -0.49 -1.64
C TRP A 51 2.86 -0.15 -3.11
N HIS A 52 3.66 -0.68 -4.03
CA HIS A 52 3.43 -0.49 -5.47
C HIS A 52 2.14 -1.14 -5.96
N PHE A 53 1.75 -2.30 -5.40
CA PHE A 53 0.43 -2.88 -5.67
C PHE A 53 -0.69 -1.90 -5.29
N VAL A 54 -0.61 -1.31 -4.09
CA VAL A 54 -1.59 -0.32 -3.63
C VAL A 54 -1.62 0.89 -4.57
N ASP A 55 -0.47 1.44 -4.96
CA ASP A 55 -0.40 2.58 -5.89
C ASP A 55 -1.09 2.28 -7.24
N VAL A 56 -0.82 1.12 -7.83
CA VAL A 56 -1.42 0.74 -9.13
C VAL A 56 -2.95 0.61 -9.00
N VAL A 57 -3.44 0.00 -7.92
CA VAL A 57 -4.89 -0.09 -7.66
C VAL A 57 -5.51 1.30 -7.50
N TRP A 58 -4.82 2.24 -6.85
CA TRP A 58 -5.31 3.60 -6.71
C TRP A 58 -5.46 4.32 -8.04
N LEU A 59 -4.47 4.21 -8.93
CA LEU A 59 -4.53 4.81 -10.27
C LEU A 59 -5.73 4.28 -11.07
N LEU A 60 -5.99 2.98 -10.99
CA LEU A 60 -7.16 2.36 -11.62
C LEU A 60 -8.48 2.88 -11.02
N LEU A 61 -8.58 2.92 -9.69
CA LEU A 61 -9.77 3.46 -9.02
C LEU A 61 -10.00 4.93 -9.38
N PHE A 62 -8.96 5.75 -9.37
CA PHE A 62 -9.06 7.16 -9.73
C PHE A 62 -9.68 7.36 -11.12
N VAL A 63 -9.19 6.63 -12.13
CA VAL A 63 -9.74 6.70 -13.49
C VAL A 63 -11.19 6.20 -13.53
N LEU A 64 -11.50 5.07 -12.89
CA LEU A 64 -12.79 4.41 -13.02
C LEU A 64 -13.93 4.97 -12.17
N VAL A 65 -13.64 5.57 -11.01
CA VAL A 65 -14.68 6.02 -10.05
C VAL A 65 -14.67 7.52 -9.76
N TYR A 66 -13.61 8.23 -10.16
CA TYR A 66 -13.55 9.70 -10.03
C TYR A 66 -13.56 10.43 -11.37
N TRP A 67 -12.93 9.87 -12.41
CA TRP A 67 -12.84 10.54 -13.72
C TRP A 67 -13.98 10.16 -14.67
N LEU A 68 -14.23 8.86 -14.86
CA LEU A 68 -15.25 8.32 -15.75
C LEU A 68 -16.64 8.37 -15.09
#